data_AF-A0A960HEN7-F1
#
_entry.id   AF-A0A960HEN7-F1
#
_cell.length_a   1.000
_cell.length_b   1.000
_cell.length_c   1.000
_cell.angle_alpha   90.00
_cell.angle_beta   90.00
_cell.angle_gamma   90.00
#
_symmetry.space_group_name_H-M   'P 1'
#
loop_
_entity.id
_entity.type
_entity.pdbx_description
1 polymer ?
#
loop_
_entity_poly.entity_id
_entity_poly.type
_entity_poly.pdbx_seq_one_letter_code
_entity_poly.pdbx_strand_id
1 'polypeptide(L)'
;VEIGKQLLITRGALTTFSIANDVAKYFAIIPAMFSGVLPPLARLDVMHLGSPRSAIVSAVIFNALVIIALVPLALRGVKFRADGAATVLRRNLTIYGVGGLVAPFVGIKLIDLIVTAMGFH
;
A
#
# COMPACT_ATOMS: atom_id res chain seq x y z
N VAL A 1 -13.65 -20.64 -20.70
CA VAL A 1 -14.27 -19.60 -19.83
C VAL A 1 -13.44 -19.29 -18.57
N GLU A 2 -12.55 -20.19 -18.14
CA GLU A 2 -11.82 -20.06 -16.86
C GLU A 2 -10.74 -18.96 -16.85
N ILE A 3 -9.99 -18.80 -17.94
CA ILE A 3 -8.96 -17.75 -18.09
C ILE A 3 -9.56 -16.34 -17.95
N GLY A 4 -10.71 -16.09 -18.59
CA GLY A 4 -11.40 -14.80 -18.52
C GLY A 4 -11.84 -14.47 -17.08
N LYS A 5 -12.35 -15.46 -16.33
CA LYS A 5 -12.70 -15.29 -14.92
C LYS A 5 -11.46 -15.02 -14.06
N GLN A 6 -10.36 -15.73 -14.30
CA GLN A 6 -9.10 -15.51 -13.58
C GLN A 6 -8.54 -14.10 -13.82
N LEU A 7 -8.58 -13.61 -15.06
CA LEU A 7 -8.16 -12.24 -15.39
C LEU A 7 -9.02 -11.18 -14.68
N LEU A 8 -10.35 -11.35 -14.68
CA LEU A 8 -11.27 -10.45 -13.99
C LEU A 8 -11.02 -10.41 -12.48
N ILE A 9 -10.85 -11.57 -11.85
CA ILE A 9 -10.59 -11.67 -10.41
C ILE A 9 -9.22 -11.08 -10.05
N THR A 10 -8.19 -11.35 -10.86
CA THR A 10 -6.85 -10.77 -10.66
C THR A 10 -6.89 -9.26 -10.73
N ARG A 11 -7.60 -8.70 -11.73
CA ARG A 11 -7.79 -7.24 -11.82
C ARG A 11 -8.51 -6.69 -10.59
N GLY A 12 -9.58 -7.33 -10.13
CA GLY A 12 -10.30 -6.92 -8.92
C GLY A 12 -9.43 -6.95 -7.65
N ALA A 13 -8.59 -7.98 -7.50
CA ALA A 13 -7.63 -8.09 -6.41
C ALA A 13 -6.59 -6.96 -6.43
N LEU A 14 -5.98 -6.70 -7.59
CA LEU A 14 -5.01 -5.62 -7.75
C LEU A 14 -5.63 -4.25 -7.49
N THR A 15 -6.85 -3.99 -7.98
CA THR A 15 -7.55 -2.72 -7.69
C THR A 15 -7.83 -2.57 -6.20
N THR A 16 -8.29 -3.63 -5.54
CA THR A 16 -8.56 -3.60 -4.09
C THR A 16 -7.30 -3.31 -3.30
N PHE A 17 -6.19 -3.99 -3.64
CA PHE A 17 -4.89 -3.75 -3.02
C PHE A 17 -4.40 -2.32 -3.25
N SER A 18 -4.44 -1.83 -4.49
CA SER A 18 -3.97 -0.48 -4.84
C SER A 18 -4.77 0.62 -4.14
N ILE A 19 -6.09 0.48 -4.04
CA ILE A 19 -6.93 1.44 -3.29
C ILE A 19 -6.58 1.42 -1.80
N ALA A 20 -6.46 0.24 -1.20
CA ALA A 20 -6.08 0.13 0.21
C ALA A 20 -4.68 0.70 0.48
N ASN A 21 -3.76 0.54 -0.47
CA ASN A 21 -2.40 1.07 -0.41
C ASN A 21 -2.36 2.61 -0.41
N ASP A 22 -3.24 3.26 -1.18
CA ASP A 22 -3.30 4.73 -1.24
C ASP A 22 -3.61 5.36 0.13
N VAL A 23 -4.37 4.67 0.99
CA VAL A 23 -4.65 5.12 2.35
C VAL A 23 -3.36 5.40 3.12
N ALA A 24 -2.44 4.43 3.16
CA ALA A 24 -1.18 4.57 3.87
C ALA A 24 -0.29 5.69 3.30
N LYS A 25 -0.31 5.88 1.97
CA LYS A 25 0.43 6.98 1.33
C LYS A 25 -0.09 8.34 1.79
N TYR A 26 -1.40 8.52 1.92
CA TYR A 26 -1.96 9.75 2.46
C TYR A 26 -1.55 9.99 3.90
N PHE A 27 -1.52 8.96 4.74
CA PHE A 27 -1.02 9.05 6.11
C PHE A 27 0.48 9.36 6.21
N ALA A 28 1.29 9.02 5.20
CA ALA A 28 2.70 9.41 5.16
C ALA A 28 2.89 10.86 4.67
N ILE A 29 2.20 11.23 3.58
CA ILE A 29 2.51 12.46 2.83
C ILE A 29 1.79 13.68 3.43
N ILE A 30 0.53 13.55 3.86
CA ILE A 30 -0.23 14.71 4.37
C ILE A 30 0.43 15.33 5.61
N PRO A 31 0.81 14.56 6.65
CA PRO A 31 1.49 15.15 7.81
C PRO A 31 2.84 15.76 7.42
N ALA A 32 3.60 15.08 6.57
CA ALA A 32 4.90 15.54 6.10
C ALA A 32 4.81 16.89 5.40
N MET A 33 3.96 17.02 4.38
CA MET A 33 3.86 18.25 3.58
C MET A 33 3.32 19.44 4.36
N PHE A 34 2.42 19.21 5.33
CA PHE A 34 1.69 20.28 5.99
C PHE A 34 2.09 20.54 7.44
N SER A 35 2.96 19.74 8.06
CA SER A 35 3.38 19.91 9.46
C SER A 35 3.88 21.33 9.80
N GLY A 36 4.56 22.01 8.87
CA GLY A 36 5.05 23.38 9.05
C GLY A 36 4.00 24.48 8.85
N VAL A 37 2.85 24.18 8.26
CA VAL A 37 1.79 25.16 7.93
C VAL A 37 0.53 24.93 8.76
N LEU A 38 0.18 23.66 8.99
CA LEU A 38 -1.00 23.20 9.70
C LEU A 38 -0.55 22.22 10.80
N PRO A 39 -0.09 22.71 11.97
CA PRO A 39 0.40 21.87 13.07
C PRO A 39 -0.56 20.75 13.51
N PRO A 40 -1.90 20.92 13.48
CA PRO A 40 -2.82 19.82 13.78
C PRO A 40 -2.66 18.60 12.86
N LEU A 41 -2.23 18.78 11.60
CA LEU A 41 -2.03 17.66 10.66
C LEU A 41 -0.80 16.82 11.00
N ALA A 42 0.16 17.33 11.79
CA ALA A 42 1.27 16.52 12.28
C ALA A 42 0.78 15.35 13.15
N ARG A 43 -0.38 15.50 13.84
CA ARG A 43 -0.99 14.42 14.64
C ARG A 43 -1.55 13.27 13.80
N LEU A 44 -1.69 13.45 12.49
CA LEU A 44 -2.07 12.38 11.58
C LEU A 44 -0.88 11.49 11.21
N ASP A 45 0.34 11.80 11.63
CA ASP A 45 1.48 10.91 11.45
C ASP A 45 1.40 9.71 12.41
N VAL A 46 0.56 8.75 12.02
CA VAL A 46 0.40 7.47 12.73
C VAL A 46 1.69 6.64 12.66
N MET A 47 2.51 6.83 11.62
CA MET A 47 3.75 6.07 11.41
C MET A 47 4.95 6.66 12.18
N HIS A 48 4.81 7.87 12.73
CA HIS A 48 5.87 8.59 13.45
C HIS A 48 7.16 8.64 12.63
N LEU A 49 7.08 9.11 11.39
CA LEU A 49 8.19 9.14 10.43
C LEU A 49 9.27 10.15 10.86
N GLY A 50 10.52 9.90 10.47
CA GLY A 50 11.69 10.63 11.00
C GLY A 50 11.66 12.13 10.70
N SER A 51 11.23 12.51 9.50
CA SER A 51 11.10 13.90 9.06
C SER A 51 10.19 14.04 7.85
N PRO A 52 9.71 15.26 7.52
CA PRO A 52 8.95 15.49 6.29
C PRO A 52 9.66 15.01 5.01
N ARG A 53 10.98 15.20 4.94
CA ARG A 53 11.78 14.83 3.78
C ARG A 53 11.91 13.31 3.66
N SER A 54 12.29 12.63 4.75
CA SER A 54 12.43 11.17 4.79
C SER A 54 11.09 10.48 4.54
N ALA A 55 9.99 11.01 5.06
CA ALA A 55 8.63 10.51 4.81
C ALA A 55 8.27 10.49 3.31
N ILE A 56 8.50 11.60 2.61
CA ILE A 56 8.22 11.71 1.17
C ILE A 56 9.10 10.73 0.37
N VAL A 57 10.41 10.69 0.66
CA VAL A 57 11.35 9.79 -0.01
C VAL A 57 10.96 8.33 0.22
N SER A 58 10.61 7.96 1.44
CA SER A 58 10.21 6.60 1.81
C SER A 58 8.91 6.17 1.13
N ALA A 59 7.92 7.07 1.05
CA ALA A 59 6.68 6.80 0.33
C ALA A 59 6.91 6.58 -1.18
N VAL A 60 7.80 7.38 -1.79
CA VAL A 60 8.16 7.22 -3.22
C VAL A 60 8.91 5.91 -3.48
N ILE A 61 9.91 5.58 -2.65
CA ILE A 61 10.65 4.31 -2.75
C ILE A 61 9.69 3.12 -2.59
N PHE A 62 8.80 3.18 -1.60
CA PHE A 62 7.82 2.12 -1.39
C PHE A 62 6.90 1.93 -2.61
N ASN A 63 6.47 3.02 -3.25
CA ASN A 63 5.65 2.94 -4.46
C ASN A 63 6.38 2.20 -5.61
N ALA A 64 7.67 2.49 -5.81
CA ALA A 64 8.49 1.82 -6.81
C ALA A 64 8.61 0.31 -6.51
N LEU A 65 8.86 -0.05 -5.25
CA LEU A 65 9.00 -1.45 -4.83
C LEU A 65 7.69 -2.23 -4.93
N VAL A 66 6.56 -1.62 -4.55
CA VAL A 66 5.25 -2.28 -4.62
C VAL A 66 4.87 -2.63 -6.05
N ILE A 67 5.16 -1.77 -7.03
CA ILE A 67 4.89 -2.08 -8.43
C ILE A 67 5.63 -3.37 -8.83
N ILE A 68 6.94 -3.45 -8.52
CA ILE A 68 7.76 -4.63 -8.81
C ILE A 68 7.19 -5.88 -8.12
N ALA A 69 6.77 -5.76 -6.86
CA ALA A 69 6.18 -6.87 -6.10
C ALA A 69 4.83 -7.34 -6.66
N LEU A 70 4.04 -6.45 -7.26
CA LEU A 70 2.72 -6.76 -7.82
C LEU A 70 2.78 -7.31 -9.26
N VAL A 71 3.85 -7.06 -10.02
CA VAL A 71 4.00 -7.59 -11.40
C VAL A 71 3.87 -9.12 -11.45
N PRO A 72 4.54 -9.92 -10.60
CA PRO A 72 4.36 -11.37 -10.59
C PRO A 72 2.92 -11.80 -10.33
N LEU A 73 2.19 -11.07 -9.46
CA LEU A 73 0.79 -11.35 -9.17
C LEU A 73 -0.10 -11.05 -10.38
N ALA A 74 0.18 -9.97 -11.10
CA ALA A 74 -0.52 -9.61 -12.34
C ALA A 74 -0.30 -10.63 -13.46
N LEU A 75 0.92 -11.18 -13.57
CA LEU A 75 1.28 -12.15 -14.61
C LEU A 75 0.80 -13.57 -14.29
N ARG A 76 0.96 -14.04 -13.05
CA ARG A 76 0.55 -15.39 -12.63
C ARG A 76 -0.96 -15.52 -12.41
N GLY A 77 -1.60 -14.39 -12.09
CA GLY A 77 -3.00 -14.33 -11.73
C GLY A 77 -3.29 -14.90 -10.34
N VAL A 78 -4.45 -14.53 -9.80
CA VAL A 78 -4.96 -15.04 -8.54
C VAL A 78 -5.64 -16.38 -8.76
N LYS A 79 -5.26 -17.41 -7.98
CA LYS A 79 -5.86 -18.75 -8.08
C LYS A 79 -7.38 -18.69 -7.94
N PHE A 80 -8.08 -19.10 -8.99
CA PHE A 80 -9.52 -19.24 -8.98
C PHE A 80 -9.92 -20.41 -8.06
N ARG A 81 -10.97 -20.19 -7.26
CA ARG A 81 -11.71 -21.25 -6.56
C ARG A 81 -13.18 -21.02 -6.86
N ALA A 82 -13.88 -22.07 -7.26
CA ALA A 82 -15.30 -22.03 -7.57
C ALA A 82 -16.10 -21.90 -6.27
N ASP A 83 -16.16 -20.68 -5.75
CA ASP A 83 -16.94 -20.29 -4.58
C ASP A 83 -18.08 -19.34 -4.99
N GLY A 84 -19.07 -19.17 -4.12
CA GLY A 84 -20.12 -18.16 -4.31
C GLY A 84 -19.56 -16.73 -4.36
N ALA A 85 -20.24 -15.83 -5.08
CA ALA A 85 -19.77 -14.46 -5.32
C ALA A 85 -19.45 -13.69 -4.02
N ALA A 86 -20.30 -13.82 -2.99
CA ALA A 86 -20.07 -13.21 -1.68
C ALA A 86 -18.80 -13.73 -0.98
N THR A 87 -18.54 -15.03 -1.08
CA THR A 87 -17.34 -15.67 -0.51
C THR A 87 -16.07 -15.19 -1.22
N VAL A 88 -16.11 -15.11 -2.55
CA VAL A 88 -14.99 -14.58 -3.35
C VAL A 88 -14.71 -13.12 -2.99
N LEU A 89 -15.75 -12.29 -2.90
CA LEU A 89 -15.63 -10.88 -2.53
C LEU A 89 -15.02 -10.73 -1.13
N ARG A 90 -15.55 -11.45 -0.13
CA ARG A 90 -15.04 -11.41 1.24
C ARG A 90 -13.57 -11.81 1.28
N ARG A 91 -13.20 -12.90 0.61
CA ARG A 91 -11.80 -13.35 0.53
C ARG A 91 -10.90 -12.29 -0.12
N ASN A 92 -11.38 -11.64 -1.18
CA ASN A 92 -10.64 -10.59 -1.87
C ASN A 92 -10.38 -9.38 -0.95
N LEU A 93 -11.43 -8.91 -0.26
CA LEU A 93 -11.31 -7.80 0.69
C LEU A 93 -10.41 -8.16 1.89
N THR A 94 -10.55 -9.37 2.43
CA THR A 94 -9.71 -9.81 3.56
C THR A 94 -8.24 -9.96 3.17
N ILE A 95 -7.92 -10.55 2.02
CA ILE A 95 -6.51 -10.78 1.64
C ILE A 95 -5.91 -9.51 1.05
N TYR A 96 -6.51 -8.96 -0.01
CA TYR A 96 -5.93 -7.85 -0.76
C TYR A 96 -6.29 -6.48 -0.18
N GLY A 97 -7.45 -6.35 0.46
CA GLY A 97 -7.81 -5.11 1.16
C GLY A 97 -7.00 -4.94 2.45
N VAL A 98 -7.04 -5.92 3.35
CA VAL A 98 -6.25 -5.85 4.61
C VAL A 98 -4.75 -5.91 4.30
N GLY A 99 -4.32 -6.78 3.39
CA GLY A 99 -2.92 -6.82 2.95
C GLY A 99 -2.47 -5.51 2.32
N GLY A 100 -3.29 -4.91 1.46
CA GLY A 100 -3.03 -3.59 0.87
C GLY A 100 -3.05 -2.44 1.87
N LEU A 101 -3.75 -2.59 3.01
CA LEU A 101 -3.72 -1.63 4.10
C LEU A 101 -2.49 -1.80 4.98
N VAL A 102 -2.16 -3.02 5.41
CA VAL A 102 -1.10 -3.25 6.41
C VAL A 102 0.30 -3.19 5.80
N ALA A 103 0.51 -3.79 4.62
CA ALA A 103 1.80 -3.84 3.96
C ALA A 103 2.47 -2.46 3.77
N PRO A 104 1.78 -1.40 3.32
CA PRO A 104 2.40 -0.09 3.15
C PRO A 104 2.74 0.63 4.45
N PHE A 105 1.94 0.49 5.51
CA PHE A 105 2.30 1.09 6.81
C PHE A 105 3.62 0.52 7.32
N VAL A 106 3.76 -0.81 7.25
CA VAL A 106 5.00 -1.49 7.66
C VAL A 106 6.14 -1.16 6.70
N GLY A 107 5.91 -1.25 5.39
CA GLY A 107 6.94 -1.04 4.38
C GLY A 107 7.49 0.39 4.36
N ILE A 108 6.63 1.41 4.38
CA ILE A 108 7.05 2.82 4.43
C ILE A 108 7.85 3.08 5.70
N LYS A 109 7.39 2.58 6.86
CA LYS A 109 8.11 2.76 8.12
C LYS A 109 9.49 2.12 8.11
N LEU A 110 9.62 0.91 7.58
CA LEU A 110 10.92 0.24 7.47
C LEU A 110 11.88 0.99 6.54
N ILE A 111 11.38 1.49 5.41
CA ILE A 111 12.19 2.30 4.49
C ILE A 111 12.61 3.60 5.17
N ASP A 112 11.70 4.26 5.89
CA ASP A 112 11.97 5.50 6.62
C ASP A 112 13.05 5.33 7.69
N LEU A 113 13.04 4.22 8.41
CA LEU A 113 14.09 3.89 9.36
C LEU A 113 15.46 3.74 8.69
N ILE A 114 15.51 3.11 7.51
CA ILE A 114 16.77 2.93 6.75
C ILE A 114 17.24 4.28 6.20
N VAL A 115 16.35 5.06 5.59
CA VAL A 115 16.65 6.39 5.02
C VAL A 115 17.15 7.34 6.11
N THR A 116 16.45 7.38 7.25
CA THR A 116 16.84 8.16 8.43
C THR A 116 18.21 7.72 8.96
N ALA A 117 18.47 6.41 9.05
CA ALA A 117 19.75 5.88 9.50
C ALA A 117 20.92 6.23 8.57
N MET A 118 20.67 6.44 7.28
CA MET A 118 21.66 6.93 6.31
C MET A 118 21.90 8.45 6.38
N GLY A 119 21.29 9.16 7.34
CA GLY A 119 21.50 10.60 7.55
C GLY A 119 20.56 11.51 6.76
N PHE A 120 19.53 10.96 6.10
CA PHE A 120 18.50 11.76 5.46
C PHE A 120 17.46 12.19 6.50
N HIS A 121 17.75 13.31 7.17
CA HIS A 121 16.79 14.05 8.01
C HIS A 121 16.15 15.21 7.23
#